data_AF-A0A7S4HW28-F1
#
_entry.id   AF-A0A7S4HW28-F1
#
_cell.length_a   1.000
_cell.length_b   1.000
_cell.length_c   1.000
_cell.angle_alpha   90.00
_cell.angle_beta   90.00
_cell.angle_gamma   90.00
#
_symmetry.space_group_name_H-M   'P 1'
#
loop_
_entity.id
_entity.type
_entity.pdbx_description
1 polymer ?
#
loop_
_entity_poly.entity_id
_entity_poly.type
_entity_poly.pdbx_seq_one_letter_code
_entity_poly.pdbx_strand_id
1 'polypeptide(L)'
;MPKGHEYREDPERFQRYLGRVSMVLRLIGKGMRHLHQEGVVHGNLSLETCGKFGDQWKLMGVAKAELVGERFPPSLLGENSPPESIDALSKLFKKRLAASPAMDMWAFGKLMFEVIVGAPLIVFNKTKKTHHDMMALATIGGWNEGNLQEVVDQLTEAGIGTLGVDLVTHCLCPLPED
;
A
#
# COMPACT_ATOMS: atom_id res chain seq x y z
N MET A 1 -9.28 15.84 9.45
CA MET A 1 -9.47 15.40 8.05
C MET A 1 -10.63 16.20 7.47
N PRO A 2 -10.51 16.79 6.27
CA PRO A 2 -11.61 17.53 5.67
C PRO A 2 -12.82 16.60 5.52
N LYS A 3 -14.01 17.11 5.85
CA LYS A 3 -15.28 16.42 5.65
C LYS A 3 -15.56 16.30 4.14
N GLY A 4 -16.05 15.13 3.73
CA GLY A 4 -16.77 14.91 2.48
C GLY A 4 -15.91 14.80 1.22
N HIS A 5 -16.03 13.68 0.50
CA HIS A 5 -15.53 13.53 -0.86
C HIS A 5 -16.33 14.40 -1.87
N GLU A 6 -16.69 15.63 -1.51
CA GLU A 6 -17.52 16.57 -2.28
C GLU A 6 -16.92 16.86 -3.67
N TYR A 7 -15.60 16.71 -3.81
CA TYR A 7 -14.92 16.83 -5.10
C TYR A 7 -15.27 15.72 -6.10
N ARG A 8 -15.89 14.62 -5.65
CA ARG A 8 -16.38 13.53 -6.51
C ARG A 8 -17.71 13.85 -7.18
N GLU A 9 -18.50 14.76 -6.62
CA GLU A 9 -19.78 15.18 -7.19
C GLU A 9 -19.60 16.05 -8.45
N ASP A 10 -18.42 16.68 -8.59
CA ASP A 10 -18.02 17.44 -9.77
C ASP A 10 -17.06 16.59 -10.64
N PRO A 11 -17.51 16.09 -11.81
CA PRO A 11 -16.69 15.26 -12.69
C PRO A 11 -15.40 15.93 -13.13
N GLU A 12 -15.38 17.25 -13.38
CA GLU A 12 -14.15 17.93 -13.79
C GLU A 12 -13.14 17.99 -12.66
N ARG A 13 -13.62 18.32 -11.45
CA ARG A 13 -12.77 18.37 -10.26
C ARG A 13 -12.22 17.00 -9.91
N PHE A 14 -13.04 15.96 -10.06
CA PHE A 14 -12.63 14.58 -9.86
C PHE A 14 -11.57 14.13 -10.88
N GLN A 15 -11.74 14.43 -12.16
CA GLN A 15 -10.75 14.13 -13.19
C GLN A 15 -9.41 14.85 -12.95
N ARG A 16 -9.45 16.14 -12.55
CA ARG A 16 -8.23 16.88 -12.16
C ARG A 16 -7.54 16.26 -10.95
N TYR A 17 -8.32 15.76 -9.97
CA TYR A 17 -7.79 15.03 -8.82
C TYR A 17 -7.08 13.75 -9.25
N LEU A 18 -7.74 12.89 -10.05
CA LEU A 18 -7.15 11.66 -10.56
C LEU A 18 -5.88 11.91 -11.38
N GLY A 19 -5.88 12.94 -12.23
CA GLY A 19 -4.68 13.34 -12.98
C GLY A 19 -3.49 13.70 -12.07
N ARG A 20 -3.75 14.39 -10.96
CA ARG A 20 -2.71 14.69 -9.96
C ARG A 20 -2.25 13.44 -9.22
N VAL A 21 -3.18 12.61 -8.77
CA VAL A 21 -2.88 11.35 -8.08
C VAL A 21 -2.03 10.44 -8.96
N SER A 22 -2.42 10.24 -10.23
CA SER A 22 -1.66 9.45 -11.20
C SER A 22 -0.23 9.97 -11.38
N MET A 23 -0.05 11.30 -11.49
CA MET A 23 1.27 11.91 -11.58
C MET A 23 2.12 11.61 -10.35
N VAL A 24 1.57 11.73 -9.14
CA VAL A 24 2.28 11.50 -7.88
C VAL A 24 2.64 10.02 -7.74
N LEU A 25 1.69 9.11 -7.96
CA LEU A 25 1.92 7.66 -7.91
C LEU A 25 3.00 7.22 -8.91
N ARG A 26 3.03 7.82 -10.11
CA ARG A 26 4.08 7.56 -11.10
C ARG A 26 5.47 7.98 -10.61
N LEU A 27 5.58 9.10 -9.87
CA LEU A 27 6.85 9.54 -9.30
C LEU A 27 7.32 8.61 -8.17
N ILE A 28 6.37 8.16 -7.33
CA ILE A 28 6.61 7.18 -6.27
C ILE A 28 7.10 5.86 -6.88
N GLY A 29 6.40 5.33 -7.89
CA GLY A 29 6.79 4.11 -8.59
C GLY A 29 8.16 4.20 -9.27
N LYS A 30 8.54 5.37 -9.80
CA LYS A 30 9.91 5.61 -10.30
C LYS A 30 10.96 5.52 -9.20
N GLY A 31 10.67 6.09 -8.02
CA GLY A 31 11.56 6.02 -6.87
C GLY A 31 11.73 4.60 -6.35
N MET A 32 10.62 3.85 -6.23
CA MET A 32 10.66 2.44 -5.85
C MET A 32 11.47 1.60 -6.83
N ARG A 33 11.21 1.75 -8.15
CA ARG A 33 11.95 1.03 -9.17
C ARG A 33 13.45 1.27 -9.07
N HIS A 34 13.87 2.51 -8.80
CA HIS A 34 15.28 2.81 -8.59
C HIS A 34 15.87 2.04 -7.40
N LEU A 35 15.18 2.00 -6.26
CA LEU A 35 15.62 1.20 -5.10
C LEU A 35 15.71 -0.29 -5.45
N HIS A 36 14.69 -0.84 -6.10
CA HIS A 36 14.67 -2.26 -6.49
C HIS A 36 15.78 -2.61 -7.48
N GLN A 37 16.13 -1.72 -8.40
CA GLN A 37 17.25 -1.89 -9.33
C GLN A 37 18.61 -1.94 -8.63
N GLU A 38 18.75 -1.25 -7.49
CA GLU A 38 19.93 -1.29 -6.63
C GLU A 38 19.87 -2.45 -5.61
N GLY A 39 18.88 -3.34 -5.70
CA GLY A 39 18.71 -4.45 -4.76
C GLY A 39 18.27 -4.02 -3.37
N VAL A 40 17.54 -2.90 -3.26
CA VAL A 40 17.05 -2.34 -1.98
C VAL A 40 15.52 -2.39 -1.94
N VAL A 41 14.97 -2.90 -0.84
CA VAL A 41 13.54 -2.88 -0.51
C VAL A 41 13.27 -1.74 0.47
N HIS A 42 12.33 -0.85 0.15
CA HIS A 42 12.01 0.32 0.99
C HIS A 42 11.42 -0.08 2.35
N GLY A 43 10.51 -1.06 2.38
CA GLY A 43 10.04 -1.75 3.59
C GLY A 43 9.03 -0.97 4.44
N ASN A 44 8.86 0.33 4.22
CA ASN A 44 7.93 1.17 4.99
C ASN A 44 7.14 2.16 4.11
N LEU A 45 6.70 1.74 2.92
CA LEU A 45 5.97 2.61 2.01
C LEU A 45 4.56 2.92 2.57
N SER A 46 4.21 4.20 2.63
CA SER A 46 2.94 4.72 3.13
C SER A 46 2.70 6.17 2.68
N LEU A 47 1.53 6.72 3.00
CA LEU A 47 1.25 8.15 2.81
C LEU A 47 2.25 9.05 3.57
N GLU A 48 2.72 8.62 4.74
CA GLU A 48 3.63 9.40 5.59
C GLU A 48 5.06 9.43 5.05
N THR A 49 5.43 8.42 4.25
CA THR A 49 6.76 8.35 3.62
C THR A 49 6.79 8.96 2.21
N CYS A 50 5.69 9.56 1.76
CA CYS A 50 5.60 10.25 0.48
C CYS A 50 5.49 11.76 0.72
N GLY A 51 6.59 12.49 0.52
CA GLY A 51 6.66 13.92 0.83
C GLY A 51 6.78 14.79 -0.41
N LYS A 52 6.15 15.98 -0.39
CA LYS A 52 6.35 17.03 -1.40
C LYS A 52 7.42 18.02 -0.92
N PHE A 53 8.48 18.19 -1.71
CA PHE A 53 9.60 19.10 -1.48
C PHE A 53 9.70 20.08 -2.64
N GLY A 54 9.23 21.32 -2.43
CA GLY A 54 9.04 22.26 -3.53
C GLY A 54 8.08 21.68 -4.57
N ASP A 55 8.52 21.57 -5.82
CA ASP A 55 7.72 21.00 -6.91
C ASP A 55 7.91 19.49 -7.11
N GLN A 56 8.74 18.84 -6.29
CA GLN A 56 9.07 17.42 -6.43
C GLN A 56 8.40 16.57 -5.35
N TRP A 57 8.00 15.35 -5.70
CA TRP A 57 7.62 14.32 -4.75
C TRP A 57 8.80 13.38 -4.52
N LYS A 58 9.05 13.04 -3.26
CA LYS A 58 10.17 12.19 -2.84
C LYS A 58 9.69 11.10 -1.90
N LEU A 59 10.32 9.93 -2.03
CA LEU A 59 10.25 8.87 -1.04
C LEU A 59 11.16 9.20 0.14
N MET A 60 10.62 9.09 1.35
CA MET A 60 11.30 9.31 2.63
C MET A 60 11.30 8.00 3.44
N GLY A 61 12.05 7.94 4.54
CA GLY A 61 12.01 6.77 5.42
C GLY A 61 12.90 5.60 4.98
N VAL A 62 13.84 5.85 4.06
CA VAL A 62 14.84 4.87 3.59
C VAL A 62 15.75 4.30 4.69
N ALA A 63 15.76 4.89 5.89
CA ALA A 63 16.48 4.33 7.04
C ALA A 63 15.95 2.96 7.49
N LYS A 64 14.75 2.58 7.04
CA LYS A 64 14.13 1.27 7.27
C LYS A 64 14.25 0.34 6.06
N ALA A 65 15.01 0.75 5.04
CA ALA A 65 15.21 -0.06 3.85
C ALA A 65 16.19 -1.21 4.14
N GLU A 66 16.00 -2.32 3.44
CA GLU A 66 16.79 -3.54 3.59
C GLU A 66 17.25 -4.03 2.22
N LEU A 67 18.37 -4.76 2.17
CA LEU A 67 18.82 -5.39 0.92
C LEU A 67 17.94 -6.59 0.58
N VAL A 68 17.66 -6.80 -0.70
CA VAL A 68 16.88 -7.96 -1.17
C VAL A 68 17.53 -9.26 -0.69
N GLY A 69 16.72 -10.15 -0.11
CA GLY A 69 17.16 -11.43 0.44
C GLY A 69 17.65 -11.37 1.89
N GLU A 70 17.97 -10.18 2.42
CA GLU A 70 18.35 -10.02 3.83
C GLU A 70 17.15 -10.21 4.75
N ARG A 71 17.44 -10.45 6.03
CA ARG A 71 16.40 -10.67 7.03
C ARG A 71 15.69 -9.36 7.37
N PHE A 72 14.41 -9.27 7.00
CA PHE A 72 13.55 -8.15 7.32
C PHE A 72 13.16 -8.15 8.82
N PRO A 73 13.48 -7.10 9.60
CA PRO A 73 13.18 -7.05 11.03
C PRO A 73 11.66 -6.98 11.29
N PRO A 74 11.11 -7.81 12.20
CA PRO A 74 9.68 -7.77 12.52
C PRO A 74 9.19 -6.43 13.08
N SER A 75 10.09 -5.61 13.65
CA SER A 75 9.80 -4.26 14.14
C SER A 75 9.54 -3.24 13.04
N LEU A 76 9.89 -3.55 11.80
CA LEU A 76 9.60 -2.72 10.63
C LEU A 76 8.28 -3.10 9.96
N LEU A 77 7.73 -4.27 10.29
CA LEU A 77 6.41 -4.69 9.84
C LEU A 77 5.31 -3.91 10.56
N GLY A 78 4.23 -3.61 9.85
CA GLY A 78 3.17 -2.73 10.33
C GLY A 78 1.97 -2.71 9.41
N GLU A 79 1.26 -1.58 9.38
CA GLU A 79 -0.07 -1.48 8.75
C GLU A 79 -0.07 -1.68 7.23
N ASN A 80 1.08 -1.48 6.58
CA ASN A 80 1.25 -1.63 5.13
C ASN A 80 1.97 -2.91 4.74
N SER A 81 2.15 -3.83 5.69
CA SER A 81 2.81 -5.10 5.42
C SER A 81 1.89 -6.05 4.65
N PRO A 82 2.48 -6.90 3.79
CA PRO A 82 1.72 -7.80 2.92
C PRO A 82 1.26 -9.08 3.64
N PRO A 83 0.33 -9.86 3.06
CA PRO A 83 -0.21 -11.09 3.64
C PRO A 83 0.87 -12.09 4.05
N GLU A 84 1.88 -12.29 3.21
CA GLU A 84 2.98 -13.23 3.45
C GLU A 84 3.87 -12.84 4.64
N SER A 85 3.74 -11.61 5.15
CA SER A 85 4.41 -11.18 6.37
C SER A 85 3.74 -11.68 7.66
N ILE A 86 2.50 -12.18 7.57
CA ILE A 86 1.73 -12.71 8.69
C ILE A 86 1.86 -14.23 8.76
N ASP A 87 2.06 -14.74 9.97
CA ASP A 87 2.05 -16.17 10.25
C ASP A 87 0.61 -16.66 10.41
N ALA A 88 0.19 -17.61 9.56
CA ALA A 88 -1.20 -18.08 9.47
C ALA A 88 -1.72 -18.70 10.78
N LEU A 89 -0.85 -19.31 11.59
CA LEU A 89 -1.24 -19.98 12.83
C LEU A 89 -1.37 -18.99 13.99
N SER A 90 -0.34 -18.18 14.20
CA SER A 90 -0.28 -17.23 15.31
C SER A 90 -1.01 -15.92 15.04
N LYS A 91 -1.28 -15.59 13.77
CA LYS A 91 -1.85 -14.31 13.32
C LYS A 91 -1.00 -13.11 13.76
N LEU A 92 0.32 -13.33 13.86
CA LEU A 92 1.32 -12.33 14.19
C LEU A 92 2.31 -12.19 13.03
N PHE A 93 3.06 -11.10 13.02
CA PHE A 93 4.15 -10.95 12.07
C PHE A 93 5.19 -12.06 12.18
N LYS A 94 5.65 -12.56 11.04
CA LYS A 94 6.71 -13.56 10.96
C LYS A 94 7.99 -13.01 11.56
N LYS A 95 8.67 -13.85 12.35
CA LYS A 95 9.99 -13.52 12.95
C LYS A 95 11.14 -13.57 11.95
N ARG A 96 10.91 -14.22 10.80
CA ARG A 96 11.86 -14.45 9.72
C ARG A 96 11.11 -14.23 8.41
N LEU A 97 11.37 -13.11 7.78
CA LEU A 97 10.89 -12.76 6.46
C LEU A 97 12.11 -12.25 5.69
N ALA A 98 12.29 -12.70 4.45
CA ALA A 98 13.32 -12.14 3.58
C ALA A 98 12.77 -10.86 2.95
N ALA A 99 13.58 -9.81 2.89
CA ALA A 99 13.21 -8.59 2.19
C ALA A 99 13.01 -8.92 0.70
N SER A 100 11.84 -8.56 0.16
CA SER A 100 11.49 -8.78 -1.24
C SER A 100 10.84 -7.52 -1.82
N PRO A 101 11.09 -7.17 -3.10
CA PRO A 101 10.39 -6.10 -3.79
C PRO A 101 8.86 -6.22 -3.72
N ALA A 102 8.33 -7.45 -3.65
CA ALA A 102 6.90 -7.72 -3.51
C ALA A 102 6.27 -7.03 -2.30
N MET A 103 7.03 -6.86 -1.21
CA MET A 103 6.57 -6.14 -0.01
C MET A 103 6.25 -4.68 -0.31
N ASP A 104 7.10 -4.02 -1.11
CA ASP A 104 6.85 -2.63 -1.51
C ASP A 104 5.74 -2.55 -2.56
N MET A 105 5.62 -3.55 -3.44
CA MET A 105 4.55 -3.61 -4.43
C MET A 105 3.17 -3.69 -3.77
N TRP A 106 3.03 -4.53 -2.75
CA TRP A 106 1.83 -4.58 -1.92
C TRP A 106 1.52 -3.24 -1.26
N ALA A 107 2.51 -2.67 -0.56
CA ALA A 107 2.35 -1.39 0.10
C ALA A 107 1.99 -0.26 -0.89
N PHE A 108 2.49 -0.35 -2.13
CA PHE A 108 2.17 0.58 -3.20
C PHE A 108 0.74 0.39 -3.71
N GLY A 109 0.28 -0.85 -3.90
CA GLY A 109 -1.13 -1.16 -4.20
C GLY A 109 -2.07 -0.59 -3.15
N LYS A 110 -1.74 -0.80 -1.88
CA LYS A 110 -2.49 -0.25 -0.75
C LYS A 110 -2.50 1.28 -0.77
N LEU A 111 -1.35 1.91 -0.98
CA LEU A 111 -1.25 3.37 -1.13
C LEU A 111 -2.14 3.89 -2.27
N MET A 112 -2.10 3.23 -3.44
CA MET A 112 -2.91 3.60 -4.60
C MET A 112 -4.40 3.52 -4.28
N PHE A 113 -4.83 2.43 -3.66
CA PHE A 113 -6.21 2.28 -3.18
C PHE A 113 -6.60 3.43 -2.25
N GLU A 114 -5.81 3.71 -1.21
CA GLU A 114 -6.15 4.69 -0.19
C GLU A 114 -6.25 6.11 -0.73
N VAL A 115 -5.40 6.50 -1.70
CA VAL A 115 -5.51 7.83 -2.32
C VAL A 115 -6.68 7.92 -3.30
N ILE A 116 -7.04 6.83 -3.97
CA ILE A 116 -8.15 6.81 -4.93
C ILE A 116 -9.49 6.79 -4.20
N VAL A 117 -9.66 5.79 -3.33
CA VAL A 117 -10.88 5.54 -2.56
C VAL A 117 -11.02 6.53 -1.42
N GLY A 118 -9.91 7.09 -0.93
CA GLY A 118 -9.92 8.08 0.15
C GLY A 118 -10.30 7.49 1.51
N ALA A 119 -10.22 6.17 1.64
CA ALA A 119 -10.46 5.40 2.85
C ALA A 119 -9.33 4.36 3.02
N PRO A 120 -8.99 3.96 4.26
CA PRO A 120 -7.99 2.92 4.49
C PRO A 120 -8.43 1.59 3.89
N LEU A 121 -7.51 0.87 3.23
CA LEU A 121 -7.80 -0.48 2.73
C LEU A 121 -8.14 -1.44 3.87
N ILE A 122 -7.41 -1.30 4.98
CA ILE A 122 -7.59 -2.11 6.19
C ILE A 122 -7.63 -1.14 7.37
N VAL A 123 -8.72 -1.20 8.14
CA VAL A 123 -8.93 -0.31 9.28
C VAL A 123 -8.19 -0.85 10.49
N PHE A 124 -7.15 -0.14 10.92
CA PHE A 124 -6.47 -0.39 12.20
C PHE A 124 -7.10 0.41 13.34
N ASN A 125 -7.17 -0.21 14.51
CA ASN A 125 -7.59 0.42 15.74
C ASN A 125 -6.49 1.35 16.27
N LYS A 126 -6.72 2.66 16.11
CA LYS A 126 -5.80 3.74 16.52
C LYS A 126 -5.46 3.76 18.02
N THR A 127 -6.25 3.10 18.87
CA THR A 127 -5.99 3.01 20.32
C THR A 127 -5.05 1.86 20.68
N LYS A 128 -4.83 0.92 19.76
CA LYS A 128 -3.94 -0.22 19.94
C LYS A 128 -2.66 0.01 19.15
N LYS A 129 -1.55 -0.57 19.63
CA LYS A 129 -0.37 -0.73 18.78
C LYS A 129 -0.71 -1.69 17.65
N THR A 130 -0.20 -1.44 16.44
CA THR A 130 -0.44 -2.27 15.25
C THR A 130 -0.25 -3.77 15.50
N HIS A 131 0.83 -4.15 16.21
CA HIS A 131 1.13 -5.55 16.58
C HIS A 131 0.08 -6.21 17.49
N HIS A 132 -0.84 -5.45 18.08
CA HIS A 132 -1.89 -5.94 18.98
C HIS A 132 -3.29 -5.86 18.36
N ASP A 133 -3.41 -5.39 17.12
CA ASP A 133 -4.69 -5.39 16.41
C ASP A 133 -4.92 -6.72 15.66
N MET A 134 -5.25 -7.75 16.43
CA MET A 134 -5.43 -9.11 15.91
C MET A 134 -6.52 -9.22 14.84
N MET A 135 -7.49 -8.30 14.79
CA MET A 135 -8.53 -8.32 13.75
C MET A 135 -7.95 -7.84 12.42
N ALA A 136 -7.27 -6.69 12.41
CA ALA A 136 -6.63 -6.16 11.22
C ALA A 136 -5.54 -7.11 10.70
N LEU A 137 -4.73 -7.69 11.60
CA LEU A 137 -3.72 -8.69 11.23
C LEU A 137 -4.34 -9.98 10.68
N ALA A 138 -5.50 -10.41 11.19
CA ALA A 138 -6.22 -11.55 10.64
C ALA A 138 -6.77 -11.26 9.24
N THR A 139 -7.24 -10.03 8.98
CA THR A 139 -7.64 -9.59 7.64
C THR A 139 -6.46 -9.62 6.67
N ILE A 140 -5.29 -9.11 7.06
CA ILE A 140 -4.08 -9.17 6.21
C ILE A 140 -3.65 -10.61 5.97
N GLY A 141 -3.51 -11.42 7.03
CA GLY A 141 -3.03 -12.80 6.91
C GLY A 141 -4.02 -13.75 6.23
N GLY A 142 -5.29 -13.39 6.16
CA GLY A 142 -6.35 -14.12 5.46
C GLY A 142 -6.72 -13.55 4.09
N TRP A 143 -5.90 -12.62 3.56
CA TRP A 143 -6.17 -11.94 2.30
C TRP A 143 -6.35 -12.93 1.14
N ASN A 144 -7.44 -12.78 0.40
CA ASN A 144 -7.83 -13.69 -0.69
C ASN A 144 -8.60 -12.93 -1.78
N GLU A 145 -9.07 -13.68 -2.79
CA GLU A 145 -9.79 -13.21 -3.96
C GLU A 145 -11.11 -12.51 -3.60
N GLY A 146 -11.75 -12.90 -2.51
CA GLY A 146 -12.91 -12.19 -1.98
C GLY A 146 -12.57 -10.77 -1.54
N ASN A 147 -11.44 -10.59 -0.85
CA ASN A 147 -10.94 -9.26 -0.50
C ASN A 147 -10.55 -8.45 -1.75
N LEU A 148 -9.96 -9.10 -2.74
CA LEU A 148 -9.61 -8.45 -3.99
C LEU A 148 -10.85 -8.00 -4.77
N GLN A 149 -11.94 -8.76 -4.73
CA GLN A 149 -13.22 -8.36 -5.32
C GLN A 149 -13.80 -7.12 -4.63
N GLU A 150 -13.75 -7.05 -3.29
CA GLU A 150 -14.17 -5.84 -2.55
C GLU A 150 -13.34 -4.60 -2.95
N VAL A 151 -12.06 -4.80 -3.28
CA VAL A 151 -11.18 -3.75 -3.82
C VAL A 151 -11.63 -3.32 -5.22
N VAL A 152 -11.93 -4.26 -6.10
CA VAL A 152 -12.46 -3.99 -7.46
C VAL A 152 -13.74 -3.17 -7.38
N ASP A 153 -14.67 -3.55 -6.52
CA ASP A 153 -15.97 -2.89 -6.39
C ASP A 153 -15.79 -1.44 -5.93
N GLN A 154 -14.97 -1.21 -4.90
CA GLN A 154 -14.70 0.14 -4.37
C GLN A 154 -13.94 1.04 -5.36
N LEU A 155 -13.00 0.49 -6.12
CA LEU A 155 -12.27 1.25 -7.14
C LEU A 155 -13.16 1.57 -8.34
N THR A 156 -14.04 0.65 -8.71
CA THR A 156 -15.04 0.85 -9.78
C THR A 156 -16.03 1.94 -9.37
N GLU A 157 -16.54 1.90 -8.13
CA GLU A 157 -17.39 2.95 -7.56
C GLU A 157 -16.63 4.29 -7.47
N ALA A 158 -15.34 4.26 -7.18
CA ALA A 158 -14.49 5.44 -7.22
C ALA A 158 -14.25 5.98 -8.64
N GLY A 159 -14.59 5.26 -9.71
CA GLY A 159 -14.60 5.78 -11.07
C GLY A 159 -13.23 5.89 -11.77
N ILE A 160 -12.24 5.07 -11.40
CA ILE A 160 -10.90 5.13 -12.01
C ILE A 160 -10.74 4.38 -13.34
N GLY A 161 -11.79 3.68 -13.78
CA GLY A 161 -11.78 2.85 -14.99
C GLY A 161 -11.01 1.54 -14.83
N THR A 162 -11.18 0.62 -15.78
CA THR A 162 -10.69 -0.76 -15.68
C THR A 162 -9.17 -0.86 -15.57
N LEU A 163 -8.42 -0.08 -16.37
CA LEU A 163 -6.95 -0.09 -16.29
C LEU A 163 -6.41 0.36 -14.93
N GLY A 164 -7.11 1.28 -14.26
CA GLY A 164 -6.76 1.72 -12.92
C GLY A 164 -7.05 0.61 -11.90
N VAL A 165 -8.18 -0.07 -12.05
CA VAL A 165 -8.55 -1.23 -11.22
C VAL A 165 -7.49 -2.31 -11.36
N ASP A 166 -7.16 -2.71 -12.60
CA ASP A 166 -6.18 -3.75 -12.90
C ASP A 166 -4.82 -3.43 -12.28
N LEU A 167 -4.34 -2.19 -12.42
CA LEU A 167 -3.06 -1.77 -11.85
C LEU A 167 -3.00 -1.95 -10.33
N VAL A 168 -4.07 -1.59 -9.63
CA VAL A 168 -4.13 -1.67 -8.17
C VAL A 168 -4.25 -3.13 -7.72
N THR A 169 -5.10 -3.93 -8.37
CA THR A 169 -5.34 -5.31 -7.99
C THR A 169 -4.13 -6.20 -8.23
N HIS A 170 -3.36 -5.99 -9.31
CA HIS A 170 -2.10 -6.72 -9.53
C HIS A 170 -1.05 -6.45 -8.44
N CYS A 171 -1.11 -5.27 -7.79
CA CYS A 171 -0.23 -4.99 -6.66
C CYS A 171 -0.73 -5.63 -5.36
N LEU A 172 -2.02 -5.94 -5.26
CA LEU A 172 -2.69 -6.48 -4.07
C LEU A 172 -3.02 -7.99 -4.22
N CYS A 173 -2.29 -8.68 -5.09
CA CYS A 173 -2.40 -10.13 -5.24
C CYS A 173 -2.13 -10.83 -3.90
N PRO A 174 -2.87 -11.90 -3.57
CA PRO A 174 -2.67 -12.67 -2.35
C PRO A 174 -1.35 -13.46 -2.36
N LEU A 175 -0.79 -13.73 -3.55
CA LEU A 175 0.49 -14.39 -3.74
C LEU A 175 1.51 -13.39 -4.31
N PRO A 176 2.72 -13.30 -3.73
CA PRO A 176 3.73 -12.33 -4.15
C PRO A 176 4.43 -12.69 -5.47
N GLU A 177 4.16 -13.87 -6.04
CA GLU A 177 4.77 -14.39 -7.28
C GLU A 177 3.89 -14.18 -8.52
N ASP A 178 2.64 -13.77 -8.33
CA ASP A 178 1.63 -13.52 -9.38
C ASP A 178 1.53 -12.02 -9.73
#